data_AF-A0A7J4P7B8-F1
#
_entry.id   AF-A0A7J4P7B8-F1
#
_cell.length_a   1.000
_cell.length_b   1.000
_cell.length_c   1.000
_cell.angle_alpha   90.00
_cell.angle_beta   90.00
_cell.angle_gamma   90.00
#
_symmetry.space_group_name_H-M   'P 1'
#
loop_
_entity.id
_entity.type
_entity.pdbx_description
1 polymer ?
#
loop_
_entity_poly.entity_id
_entity_poly.type
_entity_poly.pdbx_seq_one_letter_code
_entity_poly.pdbx_strand_id
1 'polypeptide(L)'
;MDWQIVAWVKRGKRRKSVLEYISKSSGPVSTNEMKKSLKIAISQASATLKELRQKGLVECLNPNDKIGKLYRIKEKGKNLSKWMN
;
A
#
# COMPACT_ATOMS: atom_id res chain seq x y z
N MET A 1 -7.68 -18.01 0.97
CA MET A 1 -7.84 -16.55 1.22
C MET A 1 -7.67 -16.31 2.70
N ASP A 2 -6.91 -15.29 3.11
CA ASP A 2 -6.70 -14.95 4.53
C ASP A 2 -7.75 -13.90 4.96
N TRP A 3 -8.84 -14.37 5.56
CA TRP A 3 -9.97 -13.53 5.95
C TRP A 3 -9.64 -12.54 7.06
N GLN A 4 -8.64 -12.82 7.91
CA GLN A 4 -8.20 -11.89 8.94
C GLN A 4 -7.55 -10.66 8.30
N ILE A 5 -6.74 -10.85 7.26
CA ILE A 5 -6.16 -9.74 6.50
C ILE A 5 -7.24 -8.96 5.77
N VAL A 6 -8.22 -9.63 5.14
CA VAL A 6 -9.33 -8.94 4.46
C VAL A 6 -10.09 -8.04 5.43
N ALA A 7 -10.49 -8.57 6.59
CA ALA A 7 -11.20 -7.80 7.61
C ALA A 7 -10.33 -6.64 8.14
N TRP A 8 -9.02 -6.89 8.34
CA TRP A 8 -8.07 -5.87 8.75
C TRP A 8 -7.97 -4.73 7.74
N VAL A 9 -7.82 -5.00 6.44
CA VAL A 9 -7.80 -3.98 5.37
C VAL A 9 -9.14 -3.22 5.33
N LYS A 10 -10.27 -3.93 5.35
CA LYS A 10 -11.62 -3.32 5.28
C LYS A 10 -11.89 -2.34 6.43
N ARG A 11 -11.47 -2.64 7.65
CA ARG A 11 -11.65 -1.73 8.81
C ARG A 11 -10.80 -0.46 8.74
N GLY A 12 -9.82 -0.37 7.82
CA GLY A 12 -8.93 0.78 7.71
C GLY A 12 -9.10 1.53 6.40
N LYS A 13 -9.83 2.65 6.43
CA LYS A 13 -10.02 3.52 5.25
C LYS A 13 -8.70 3.82 4.52
N ARG A 14 -7.66 4.23 5.25
CA ARG A 14 -6.33 4.54 4.66
C ARG A 14 -5.62 3.31 4.10
N ARG A 15 -5.68 2.16 4.78
CA ARG A 15 -5.08 0.90 4.31
C ARG A 15 -5.72 0.46 3.00
N LYS A 16 -7.05 0.50 2.93
CA LYS A 16 -7.81 0.21 1.71
C LYS A 16 -7.41 1.17 0.58
N SER A 17 -7.47 2.48 0.81
CA SER A 17 -7.14 3.48 -0.23
C SER A 17 -5.70 3.39 -0.74
N VAL A 18 -4.71 3.17 0.15
CA VAL A 18 -3.31 3.01 -0.25
C VAL A 18 -3.12 1.72 -1.05
N LEU A 19 -3.70 0.59 -0.62
CA LEU A 19 -3.58 -0.67 -1.33
C LEU A 19 -4.23 -0.59 -2.73
N GLU A 20 -5.43 -0.03 -2.83
CA GLU A 20 -6.12 0.17 -4.11
C GLU A 20 -5.36 1.09 -5.04
N TYR A 21 -4.78 2.18 -4.51
CA TYR A 21 -3.97 3.11 -5.29
C TYR A 21 -2.78 2.37 -5.92
N ILE A 22 -1.96 1.68 -5.11
CA ILE A 22 -0.80 0.93 -5.61
C ILE A 22 -1.24 -0.17 -6.58
N SER A 23 -2.38 -0.83 -6.33
CA SER A 23 -2.91 -1.87 -7.22
C SER A 23 -3.32 -1.34 -8.60
N LYS A 24 -3.71 -0.07 -8.70
CA LYS A 24 -4.15 0.58 -9.94
C LYS A 24 -3.03 1.35 -10.64
N SER A 25 -1.89 1.54 -9.97
CA SER A 25 -0.72 2.19 -10.56
C SER A 25 -0.07 1.29 -11.62
N SER A 26 0.39 1.91 -12.72
CA SER A 26 1.11 1.22 -13.80
C SER A 26 2.55 0.83 -13.42
N GLY A 27 3.09 1.37 -12.33
CA GLY A 27 4.44 1.12 -11.87
C GLY A 27 4.63 1.37 -10.38
N PRO A 28 5.88 1.33 -9.88
CA PRO A 28 6.18 1.64 -8.50
C PRO A 28 5.78 3.07 -8.14
N VAL A 29 5.35 3.26 -6.89
CA VAL A 29 4.88 4.56 -6.39
C VAL A 29 5.62 4.99 -5.14
N SER A 30 5.80 6.29 -5.00
CA SER A 30 6.41 6.95 -3.85
C SER A 30 5.37 7.46 -2.86
N THR A 31 5.82 7.76 -1.64
CA THR A 31 4.99 8.42 -0.62
C THR A 31 4.53 9.82 -1.05
N ASN A 32 5.28 10.50 -1.91
CA ASN A 32 4.93 11.83 -2.43
C ASN A 32 3.78 11.76 -3.42
N GLU A 33 3.77 10.76 -4.30
CA GLU A 33 2.67 10.50 -5.21
C GLU A 33 1.40 10.13 -4.44
N MET A 34 1.51 9.27 -3.42
CA MET A 34 0.38 8.96 -2.52
C MET A 34 -0.16 10.19 -1.80
N LYS A 35 0.71 11.07 -1.30
CA LYS A 35 0.28 12.34 -0.68
C LYS A 35 -0.57 13.15 -1.65
N LYS A 36 -0.13 13.31 -2.91
CA LYS A 36 -0.84 14.08 -3.94
C LYS A 36 -2.17 13.43 -4.31
N SER A 37 -2.17 12.13 -4.59
CA SER A 37 -3.35 11.42 -5.09
C SER A 37 -4.39 11.12 -3.99
N LEU A 38 -3.95 10.78 -2.78
CA LEU A 38 -4.83 10.39 -1.68
C LEU A 38 -5.09 11.51 -0.66
N LYS A 39 -4.45 12.67 -0.83
CA LYS A 39 -4.56 13.83 0.09
C LYS A 39 -4.26 13.46 1.55
N ILE A 40 -3.27 12.59 1.77
CA ILE A 40 -2.80 12.19 3.11
C ILE A 40 -1.39 12.74 3.38
N ALA A 41 -1.05 12.95 4.67
CA ALA A 41 0.30 13.34 5.05
C ALA A 41 1.32 12.22 4.74
N ILE A 42 2.58 12.59 4.47
CA ILE A 42 3.67 11.66 4.18
C ILE A 42 3.87 10.66 5.33
N SER A 43 3.74 11.13 6.58
CA SER A 43 3.82 10.27 7.77
C SER A 43 2.74 9.18 7.77
N GLN A 44 1.51 9.54 7.36
CA GLN A 44 0.40 8.60 7.27
C GLN A 44 0.56 7.61 6.12
N ALA A 45 1.06 8.07 4.96
CA ALA A 45 1.42 7.18 3.86
C ALA A 45 2.50 6.18 4.27
N SER A 46 3.57 6.68 4.91
CA SER A 46 4.71 5.86 5.37
C SER A 46 4.31 4.82 6.42
N ALA A 47 3.50 5.22 7.40
CA ALA A 47 2.96 4.29 8.42
C ALA A 47 2.11 3.19 7.76
N THR A 48 1.21 3.58 6.86
CA THR A 48 0.33 2.64 6.16
C THR A 48 1.13 1.65 5.29
N LEU A 49 2.15 2.14 4.57
CA LEU A 49 3.05 1.31 3.78
C LEU A 49 3.84 0.32 4.62
N LYS A 50 4.30 0.73 5.80
CA LYS A 50 4.97 -0.16 6.76
C LYS A 50 4.03 -1.28 7.21
N GLU A 51 2.79 -0.96 7.57
CA GLU A 51 1.78 -1.95 7.97
C GLU A 51 1.45 -2.94 6.84
N LEU A 52 1.21 -2.43 5.62
CA LEU A 52 0.91 -3.26 4.45
C LEU A 52 2.10 -4.18 4.10
N ARG A 53 3.33 -3.67 4.22
CA ARG A 53 4.55 -4.45 4.02
C ARG A 53 4.71 -5.55 5.06
N GLN A 54 4.44 -5.26 6.33
CA GLN A 54 4.45 -6.25 7.41
C GLN A 54 3.42 -7.38 7.17
N LYS A 55 2.30 -7.09 6.51
CA LYS A 55 1.31 -8.10 6.08
C LYS A 55 1.63 -8.79 4.76
N GLY A 56 2.73 -8.41 4.10
CA GLY A 56 3.20 -8.98 2.84
C GLY A 56 2.35 -8.58 1.63
N LEU A 57 1.63 -7.46 1.70
CA LEU A 57 0.75 -6.98 0.63
C LEU A 57 1.48 -6.09 -0.38
N VAL A 58 2.53 -5.41 0.06
CA VAL A 58 3.38 -4.52 -0.74
C VAL A 58 4.85 -4.77 -0.39
N GLU A 59 5.76 -4.28 -1.24
CA GLU A 59 7.19 -4.27 -0.95
C GLU A 59 7.84 -2.94 -1.30
N CYS A 60 8.96 -2.65 -0.65
CA CYS A 60 9.81 -1.50 -0.94
C CYS A 60 10.97 -1.97 -1.82
N LEU A 61 11.16 -1.30 -2.96
CA LEU A 61 12.15 -1.69 -3.97
C LEU A 61 13.55 -1.19 -3.65
N ASN A 62 13.65 -0.10 -2.88
CA ASN A 62 14.89 0.57 -2.50
C ASN A 62 14.92 0.78 -0.97
N PRO A 63 15.03 -0.31 -0.18
CA PRO A 63 14.94 -0.22 1.29
C PRO A 63 16.07 0.58 1.94
N ASN A 64 17.24 0.66 1.29
CA ASN A 64 18.43 1.33 1.78
C ASN A 64 18.38 2.86 1.62
N ASP A 65 17.50 3.36 0.77
CA ASP A 65 17.37 4.80 0.55
C ASP A 65 16.67 5.46 1.73
N LYS A 66 17.17 6.63 2.16
CA LYS A 66 16.54 7.41 3.24
C LYS A 66 15.29 8.15 2.75
N ILE A 67 15.33 8.64 1.51
CA ILE A 67 14.27 9.41 0.86
C ILE A 67 13.93 8.80 -0.50
N GLY A 68 12.75 9.09 -1.06
CA GLY A 68 12.38 8.61 -2.39
C GLY A 68 12.09 7.11 -2.46
N LYS A 69 11.67 6.49 -1.34
CA LYS A 69 11.29 5.07 -1.32
C LYS A 69 10.15 4.78 -2.30
N LEU A 70 10.34 3.76 -3.11
CA LEU A 70 9.42 3.25 -4.12
C LEU A 70 8.80 1.94 -3.63
N TYR A 71 7.50 1.81 -3.86
CA TYR A 71 6.70 0.68 -3.42
C TYR A 71 5.92 0.09 -4.58
N ARG A 72 5.80 -1.23 -4.61
CA ARG A 72 4.91 -1.94 -5.54
C ARG A 72 4.02 -2.93 -4.79
N ILE A 73 2.91 -3.29 -5.43
CA ILE A 73 2.02 -4.32 -4.92
C ILE A 73 2.64 -5.70 -5.11
N LYS A 74 2.47 -6.59 -4.12
CA LYS A 74 2.82 -8.02 -4.25
C LYS A 74 1.62 -8.80 -4.75
N GLU A 75 1.86 -10.02 -5.24
CA GLU A 75 0.79 -10.92 -5.72
C GLU A 75 -0.33 -11.12 -4.68
N LYS A 76 0.03 -11.31 -3.41
CA LYS A 76 -0.93 -11.38 -2.30
C LYS A 76 -1.81 -10.13 -2.20
N GLY A 77 -1.21 -8.95 -2.34
CA GLY A 77 -1.92 -7.67 -2.32
C GLY A 77 -2.83 -7.49 -3.53
N LYS A 78 -2.35 -7.88 -4.72
CA LYS A 78 -3.10 -7.79 -5.98
C LYS A 78 -4.36 -8.65 -5.93
N ASN A 79 -4.23 -9.90 -5.48
CA ASN A 79 -5.37 -10.82 -5.30
C ASN A 79 -6.39 -10.29 -4.29
N LEU A 80 -5.92 -9.73 -3.17
CA LEU A 80 -6.80 -9.13 -2.17
C LEU A 80 -7.52 -7.89 -2.70
N SER A 81 -6.82 -7.00 -3.42
CA SER A 81 -7.41 -5.81 -4.04
C SER A 81 -8.46 -6.16 -5.10
N LYS A 82 -8.21 -7.19 -5.92
CA LYS A 82 -9.17 -7.68 -6.93
C LYS A 82 -10.44 -8.22 -6.28
N TRP A 83 -10.32 -8.96 -5.18
CA TRP A 83 -11.47 -9.53 -4.47
C TRP A 83 -12.34 -8.48 -3.75
N MET A 84 -11.73 -7.36 -3.36
CA MET A 84 -12.43 -6.28 -2.66
C MET A 84 -13.22 -5.33 -3.58
N ASN A 85 -13.02 -5.41 -4.90
CA ASN A 85 -13.75 -4.62 -5.90
C ASN A 85 -14.90 -5.44 -6.50
#